data_AF-A0AA88L3X7-F1
#
_entry.id   AF-A0AA88L3X7-F1
#
_cell.length_a   1.000
_cell.length_b   1.000
_cell.length_c   1.000
_cell.angle_alpha   90.00
_cell.angle_beta   90.00
_cell.angle_gamma   90.00
#
_symmetry.space_group_name_H-M   'P 1'
#
loop_
_entity.id
_entity.type
_entity.pdbx_description
1 polymer ?
#
loop_
_entity_poly.entity_id
_entity_poly.type
_entity_poly.pdbx_seq_one_letter_code
_entity_poly.pdbx_strand_id
1 'polypeptide(L)'
;MYGEYKYFFRSMKFRGLFRSPKRFLVSIMRFVGVILFLIYIVVPLAIRFSATVQRHLIFLPFLRYPYDIDLTKPADLGIEGAVSLRIPTESKMELGAWYIPPKTLASKKFEDFPLDSGHPVFVYLHGNSGSRANGHRIELYKLLQELDYHIITFDYRGYADSSPVPITEDTVVTDSHNVIRFVEEKKGGPSLFIWGHSLGTGVGSRVAAEMCQASRCPKGLILESPFNNLRDEIRFHPFTYIYRYMPFFEYFFLDGMPSGGMSFTSDTHIADIMSPVMILHAEDDAVVPFHLGKKLFESASQSKHFRSSELLKFVGFESKHQYGHKFICRAPQLSQLVKDFVNLAIIEPAVKSV
;
A
#
# COMPACT_ATOMS: atom_id res chain seq x y z
N MET A 1 26.56 62.42 -48.90
CA MET A 1 26.54 63.31 -47.72
C MET A 1 25.46 62.81 -46.77
N TYR A 2 25.78 61.86 -45.89
CA TYR A 2 25.97 62.13 -44.45
C TYR A 2 24.81 62.91 -43.82
N GLY A 3 23.63 62.30 -43.69
CA GLY A 3 22.46 62.97 -43.11
C GLY A 3 21.44 62.10 -42.37
N GLU A 4 21.22 60.84 -42.77
CA GLU A 4 20.01 60.12 -42.33
C GLU A 4 20.22 58.89 -41.44
N TYR A 5 21.42 58.67 -40.91
CA TYR A 5 21.64 57.60 -39.90
C TYR A 5 21.77 58.12 -38.46
N LYS A 6 21.42 59.38 -38.20
CA LYS A 6 21.57 60.00 -36.87
C LYS A 6 20.26 60.13 -36.06
N TYR A 7 19.13 59.72 -36.62
CA TYR A 7 17.82 59.80 -35.94
C TYR A 7 17.23 58.45 -35.48
N PHE A 8 17.75 57.32 -35.95
CA PHE A 8 17.23 56.01 -35.52
C PHE A 8 17.80 55.51 -34.18
N PHE A 9 18.93 56.08 -33.71
CA PHE A 9 19.60 55.66 -32.48
C PHE A 9 19.37 56.59 -31.27
N ARG A 10 18.32 57.43 -31.28
CA ARG A 10 18.09 58.41 -30.18
C ARG A 10 16.74 58.35 -29.48
N SER A 11 15.92 57.32 -29.70
CA SER A 11 14.65 57.16 -28.97
C SER A 11 14.49 55.85 -28.19
N MET A 12 15.40 54.88 -28.31
CA MET A 12 15.33 53.68 -27.50
C MET A 12 15.96 53.93 -26.12
N LYS A 13 15.29 54.74 -25.29
CA LYS A 13 15.47 54.68 -23.85
C LYS A 13 15.08 53.25 -23.42
N PHE A 14 16.07 52.37 -23.30
CA PHE A 14 16.03 51.21 -22.39
C PHE A 14 15.95 51.74 -20.94
N ARG A 15 14.85 52.41 -20.60
CA ARG A 15 14.48 52.83 -19.25
C ARG A 15 13.13 52.21 -18.96
N GLY A 16 13.14 50.93 -18.58
CA GLY A 16 11.90 50.26 -18.20
C GLY A 16 12.00 48.78 -17.83
N LEU A 17 13.10 48.10 -18.17
CA LEU A 17 13.22 46.65 -17.92
C LEU A 17 14.15 46.24 -16.77
N PHE A 18 14.64 47.21 -16.00
CA PHE A 18 15.27 46.94 -14.71
C PHE A 18 14.46 47.67 -13.63
N ARG A 19 13.44 46.98 -13.09
CA ARG A 19 12.87 47.34 -11.79
C ARG A 19 14.04 47.47 -10.81
N SER A 20 14.03 48.51 -9.95
CA SER A 20 15.14 48.73 -9.02
C SER A 20 15.48 47.44 -8.28
N PRO A 21 16.77 47.09 -8.08
CA PRO A 21 17.18 45.85 -7.42
C PRO A 21 16.45 45.62 -6.09
N LYS A 22 16.14 46.70 -5.38
CA LYS A 22 15.31 46.71 -4.16
C LYS A 22 13.87 46.23 -4.39
N ARG A 23 13.18 46.69 -5.44
CA ARG A 23 11.81 46.24 -5.77
C ARG A 23 11.78 44.78 -6.22
N PHE A 24 12.81 44.33 -6.94
CA PHE A 24 12.97 42.93 -7.32
C PHE A 24 13.19 42.03 -6.10
N LEU A 25 14.11 42.43 -5.21
CA LEU A 25 14.39 41.71 -3.95
C LEU A 25 13.15 41.64 -3.05
N VAL A 26 12.40 42.72 -2.89
CA VAL A 26 11.14 42.73 -2.12
C VAL A 26 10.11 41.80 -2.73
N SER A 27 10.02 41.71 -4.06
CA SER A 27 9.12 40.78 -4.73
C SER A 27 9.50 39.32 -4.47
N ILE A 28 10.80 39.00 -4.47
CA ILE A 28 11.31 37.67 -4.13
C ILE A 28 10.99 37.34 -2.67
N MET A 29 11.29 38.26 -1.74
CA MET A 29 11.00 38.05 -0.31
C MET A 29 9.52 37.81 -0.05
N ARG A 30 8.62 38.55 -0.73
CA ARG A 30 7.17 38.33 -0.64
C ARG A 30 6.79 36.94 -1.16
N PHE A 31 7.33 36.56 -2.30
CA PHE A 31 7.08 35.24 -2.89
C PHE A 31 7.53 34.10 -1.97
N VAL A 32 8.75 34.19 -1.43
CA VAL A 32 9.27 33.24 -0.44
C VAL A 32 8.41 33.24 0.82
N GLY A 33 8.00 34.40 1.32
CA GLY A 33 7.12 34.52 2.48
C GLY A 33 5.77 33.83 2.27
N VAL A 34 5.17 33.95 1.08
CA VAL A 34 3.93 33.25 0.73
C VAL A 34 4.15 31.74 0.71
N ILE A 35 5.25 31.25 0.11
CA ILE A 35 5.57 29.83 0.09
C ILE A 35 5.72 29.29 1.51
N LEU A 36 6.48 29.98 2.37
CA LEU A 36 6.67 29.58 3.75
C LEU A 36 5.35 29.58 4.54
N PHE A 37 4.49 30.57 4.31
CA PHE A 37 3.16 30.61 4.92
C PHE A 37 2.28 29.42 4.47
N LEU A 38 2.29 29.09 3.18
CA LEU A 38 1.56 27.94 2.66
C LEU A 38 2.07 26.63 3.27
N ILE A 39 3.39 26.42 3.27
CA ILE A 39 4.03 25.21 3.77
C ILE A 39 3.85 25.07 5.28
N TYR A 40 4.15 26.11 6.08
CA TYR A 40 4.21 25.98 7.54
C TYR A 40 2.92 26.35 8.27
N ILE A 41 1.93 26.95 7.60
CA ILE A 41 0.65 27.31 8.23
C ILE A 41 -0.51 26.61 7.52
N VAL A 42 -0.68 26.82 6.21
CA VAL A 42 -1.87 26.32 5.51
C VAL A 42 -1.88 24.79 5.42
N VAL A 43 -0.75 24.16 5.06
CA VAL A 43 -0.67 22.70 4.95
C VAL A 43 -0.91 21.99 6.29
N PRO A 44 -0.24 22.33 7.41
CA PRO A 44 -0.51 21.73 8.71
C PRO A 44 -1.96 21.91 9.16
N LEU A 45 -2.56 23.09 8.95
CA LEU A 45 -3.97 23.33 9.27
C LEU A 45 -4.91 22.47 8.42
N ALA A 46 -4.64 22.36 7.11
CA ALA A 46 -5.43 21.52 6.22
C ALA A 46 -5.36 20.05 6.62
N ILE A 47 -4.17 19.53 6.95
CA ILE A 47 -3.97 18.16 7.44
C ILE A 47 -4.73 17.96 8.76
N ARG A 48 -4.64 18.91 9.69
CA ARG A 48 -5.25 18.77 11.03
C ARG A 48 -6.77 18.82 11.02
N PHE A 49 -7.37 19.65 10.15
CA PHE A 49 -8.80 19.97 10.21
C PHE A 49 -9.62 19.41 9.05
N SER A 50 -9.00 18.78 8.04
CA SER A 50 -9.73 18.16 6.93
C SER A 50 -9.47 16.66 6.85
N ALA A 51 -10.45 15.87 7.29
CA ALA A 51 -10.45 14.41 7.12
C ALA A 51 -10.34 14.01 5.64
N THR A 52 -10.90 14.81 4.72
CA THR A 52 -10.75 14.60 3.28
C THR A 52 -9.29 14.71 2.86
N VAL A 53 -8.57 15.73 3.30
CA VAL A 53 -7.13 15.90 3.00
C VAL A 53 -6.33 14.74 3.59
N GLN A 54 -6.59 14.34 4.84
CA GLN A 54 -5.93 13.20 5.46
C GLN A 54 -6.12 11.91 4.65
N ARG A 55 -7.36 11.59 4.26
CA ARG A 55 -7.68 10.41 3.43
C ARG A 55 -6.96 10.44 2.09
N HIS A 56 -6.95 11.59 1.43
CA HIS A 56 -6.27 11.73 0.14
C HIS A 56 -4.75 11.60 0.28
N LEU A 57 -4.15 12.07 1.37
CA LEU A 57 -2.71 11.92 1.62
C LEU A 57 -2.31 10.47 1.94
N ILE A 58 -3.12 9.75 2.71
CA ILE A 58 -2.83 8.36 3.10
C ILE A 58 -3.06 7.41 1.93
N PHE A 59 -4.22 7.47 1.29
CA PHE A 59 -4.62 6.51 0.26
C PHE A 59 -4.16 6.91 -1.15
N LEU A 60 -4.12 8.21 -1.46
CA LEU A 60 -3.82 8.71 -2.81
C LEU A 60 -4.71 8.08 -3.92
N PRO A 61 -6.04 7.97 -3.74
CA PRO A 61 -6.92 7.23 -4.66
C PRO A 61 -7.02 7.87 -6.06
N PHE A 62 -6.62 9.14 -6.19
CA PHE A 62 -6.58 9.89 -7.44
C PHE A 62 -5.37 9.53 -8.33
N LEU A 63 -4.33 8.91 -7.77
CA LEU A 63 -3.13 8.51 -8.52
C LEU A 63 -3.35 7.13 -9.18
N ARG A 64 -4.02 7.12 -10.33
CA ARG A 64 -4.38 5.89 -11.08
C ARG A 64 -3.28 5.42 -12.04
N TYR A 65 -2.10 5.10 -11.52
CA TYR A 65 -0.99 4.55 -12.32
C TYR A 65 -0.94 3.01 -12.23
N PRO A 66 -0.62 2.29 -13.33
CA PRO A 66 -0.40 2.77 -14.70
C PRO A 66 -1.66 3.38 -15.33
N TYR A 67 -1.45 4.42 -16.13
CA TYR A 67 -2.52 5.07 -16.89
C TYR A 67 -2.89 4.23 -18.12
N ASP A 68 -4.12 4.38 -18.61
CA ASP A 68 -4.60 3.78 -19.86
C ASP A 68 -4.54 2.25 -19.94
N ILE A 69 -4.61 1.56 -18.79
CA ILE A 69 -4.74 0.10 -18.73
C ILE A 69 -6.22 -0.31 -18.69
N ASP A 70 -6.58 -1.24 -19.58
CA ASP A 70 -7.89 -1.91 -19.54
C ASP A 70 -7.89 -2.98 -18.43
N LEU A 71 -8.42 -2.61 -17.26
CA LEU A 71 -8.51 -3.50 -16.10
C LEU A 71 -9.48 -4.67 -16.31
N THR A 72 -10.24 -4.70 -17.41
CA THR A 72 -11.09 -5.85 -17.74
C THR A 72 -10.32 -6.98 -18.44
N LYS A 73 -9.08 -6.72 -18.88
CA LYS A 73 -8.22 -7.66 -19.63
C LYS A 73 -6.86 -7.87 -18.97
N PRO A 74 -6.80 -8.47 -17.76
CA PRO A 74 -5.52 -8.72 -17.09
C PRO A 74 -4.54 -9.60 -17.89
N ALA A 75 -5.04 -10.45 -18.79
CA ALA A 75 -4.21 -11.26 -19.68
C ALA A 75 -3.31 -10.42 -20.61
N ASP A 76 -3.72 -9.22 -20.98
CA ASP A 76 -2.93 -8.30 -21.84
C ASP A 76 -1.67 -7.80 -21.11
N LEU A 77 -1.62 -7.91 -19.78
CA LEU A 77 -0.45 -7.60 -18.94
C LEU A 77 0.49 -8.82 -18.77
N GLY A 78 0.23 -9.88 -19.53
CA GLY A 78 1.02 -11.11 -19.56
C GLY A 78 0.83 -12.00 -18.34
N ILE A 79 -0.31 -11.92 -17.65
CA ILE A 79 -0.70 -12.89 -16.62
C ILE A 79 -1.63 -13.93 -17.26
N GLU A 80 -1.10 -15.13 -17.47
CA GLU A 80 -1.81 -16.19 -18.20
C GLU A 80 -3.06 -16.64 -17.43
N GLY A 81 -4.19 -16.81 -18.14
CA GLY A 81 -5.44 -17.28 -17.55
C GLY A 81 -6.12 -16.31 -16.57
N ALA A 82 -5.55 -15.12 -16.34
CA ALA A 82 -6.13 -14.13 -15.46
C ALA A 82 -7.44 -13.58 -16.02
N VAL A 83 -8.42 -13.35 -15.14
CA VAL A 83 -9.75 -12.86 -15.50
C VAL A 83 -10.21 -11.75 -14.58
N SER A 84 -10.98 -10.81 -15.12
CA SER A 84 -11.55 -9.71 -14.36
C SER A 84 -12.87 -10.11 -13.70
N LEU A 85 -13.04 -9.66 -12.47
CA LEU A 85 -14.17 -9.90 -11.59
C LEU A 85 -14.77 -8.59 -11.09
N ARG A 86 -16.07 -8.63 -10.81
CA ARG A 86 -16.78 -7.61 -10.05
C ARG A 86 -17.30 -8.28 -8.79
N ILE A 87 -16.73 -7.89 -7.64
CA ILE A 87 -17.14 -8.45 -6.35
C ILE A 87 -18.17 -7.48 -5.75
N PRO A 88 -19.45 -7.89 -5.65
CA PRO A 88 -20.46 -7.06 -5.02
C PRO A 88 -20.18 -6.92 -3.53
N THR A 89 -20.33 -5.69 -3.03
CA THR A 89 -20.24 -5.38 -1.61
C THR A 89 -21.56 -4.77 -1.14
N GLU A 90 -21.55 -3.97 -0.09
CA GLU A 90 -22.76 -3.35 0.47
C GLU A 90 -23.40 -2.35 -0.52
N SER A 91 -24.72 -2.18 -0.44
CA SER A 91 -25.44 -1.03 -1.04
C SER A 91 -25.18 -0.76 -2.54
N LYS A 92 -25.18 -1.80 -3.39
CA LYS A 92 -24.91 -1.72 -4.85
C LYS A 92 -23.50 -1.24 -5.21
N MET A 93 -22.57 -1.28 -4.27
CA MET A 93 -21.16 -1.08 -4.56
C MET A 93 -20.54 -2.37 -5.07
N GLU A 94 -19.54 -2.20 -5.91
CA GLU A 94 -18.71 -3.28 -6.43
C GLU A 94 -17.24 -2.88 -6.40
N LEU A 95 -16.40 -3.89 -6.17
CA LEU A 95 -14.96 -3.81 -6.27
C LEU A 95 -14.51 -4.44 -7.59
N GLY A 96 -13.63 -3.75 -8.30
CA GLY A 96 -12.87 -4.35 -9.38
C GLY A 96 -11.83 -5.31 -8.81
N ALA A 97 -11.84 -6.54 -9.27
CA ALA A 97 -10.94 -7.58 -8.82
C ALA A 97 -10.43 -8.42 -9.98
N TRP A 98 -9.32 -9.12 -9.78
CA TRP A 98 -8.81 -10.14 -10.68
C TRP A 98 -8.68 -11.45 -9.95
N TYR A 99 -9.03 -12.52 -10.67
CA TYR A 99 -8.62 -13.86 -10.31
C TYR A 99 -7.49 -14.30 -11.25
N ILE A 100 -6.44 -14.86 -10.67
CA ILE A 100 -5.29 -15.39 -11.38
C ILE A 100 -5.13 -16.85 -10.96
N PRO A 101 -5.26 -17.80 -11.90
CA PRO A 101 -5.14 -19.22 -11.60
C PRO A 101 -3.68 -19.66 -11.43
N PRO A 102 -3.43 -20.78 -10.74
CA PRO A 102 -2.16 -21.50 -10.77
C PRO A 102 -1.68 -21.73 -12.19
N LYS A 103 -0.36 -21.76 -12.40
CA LYS A 103 0.23 -21.98 -13.73
C LYS A 103 -0.29 -23.25 -14.40
N THR A 104 -0.41 -24.33 -13.64
CA THR A 104 -0.95 -25.63 -14.08
C THR A 104 -2.42 -25.60 -14.49
N LEU A 105 -3.17 -24.56 -14.10
CA LEU A 105 -4.58 -24.37 -14.43
C LEU A 105 -4.82 -23.22 -15.42
N ALA A 106 -3.80 -22.41 -15.75
CA ALA A 106 -3.95 -21.18 -16.52
C ALA A 106 -4.49 -21.38 -17.95
N SER A 107 -4.22 -22.53 -18.57
CA SER A 107 -4.70 -22.88 -19.92
C SER A 107 -6.11 -23.49 -19.93
N LYS A 108 -6.69 -23.79 -18.76
CA LYS A 108 -8.00 -24.44 -18.66
C LYS A 108 -9.10 -23.40 -18.66
N LYS A 109 -10.16 -23.66 -19.43
CA LYS A 109 -11.41 -22.89 -19.33
C LYS A 109 -12.23 -23.47 -18.20
N PHE A 110 -12.58 -22.64 -17.23
CA PHE A 110 -13.48 -23.01 -16.16
C PHE A 110 -14.78 -22.21 -16.27
N GLU A 111 -15.91 -22.85 -15.96
CA GLU A 111 -17.20 -22.16 -15.83
C GLU A 111 -17.29 -21.34 -14.53
N ASP A 112 -16.57 -21.75 -13.49
CA ASP A 112 -16.41 -21.03 -12.21
C ASP A 112 -14.95 -21.13 -11.71
N PHE A 113 -14.56 -20.36 -10.70
CA PHE A 113 -13.20 -20.34 -10.16
C PHE A 113 -12.90 -21.63 -9.38
N PRO A 114 -11.96 -22.48 -9.83
CA PRO A 114 -11.64 -23.77 -9.20
C PRO A 114 -10.77 -23.57 -7.95
N LEU A 115 -11.23 -22.74 -7.01
CA LEU A 115 -10.52 -22.47 -5.75
C LEU A 115 -10.45 -23.70 -4.83
N ASP A 116 -11.18 -24.76 -5.16
CA ASP A 116 -11.20 -26.06 -4.49
C ASP A 116 -10.16 -27.05 -5.02
N SER A 117 -9.31 -26.64 -5.95
CA SER A 117 -8.32 -27.50 -6.60
C SER A 117 -7.18 -27.99 -5.69
N GLY A 118 -7.23 -27.72 -4.38
CA GLY A 118 -6.19 -28.05 -3.40
C GLY A 118 -4.98 -27.10 -3.40
N HIS A 119 -4.94 -26.13 -4.31
CA HIS A 119 -3.88 -25.11 -4.37
C HIS A 119 -4.17 -23.98 -3.36
N PRO A 120 -3.15 -23.45 -2.65
CA PRO A 120 -3.30 -22.27 -1.80
C PRO A 120 -3.90 -21.07 -2.52
N VAL A 121 -4.68 -20.26 -1.80
CA VAL A 121 -5.27 -19.03 -2.31
C VAL A 121 -4.69 -17.84 -1.57
N PHE A 122 -4.05 -16.93 -2.30
CA PHE A 122 -3.56 -15.65 -1.78
C PHE A 122 -4.56 -14.54 -2.08
N VAL A 123 -5.00 -13.83 -1.05
CA VAL A 123 -5.65 -12.52 -1.19
C VAL A 123 -4.60 -11.44 -1.02
N TYR A 124 -4.36 -10.68 -2.09
CA TYR A 124 -3.38 -9.60 -2.11
C TYR A 124 -4.02 -8.24 -1.80
N LEU A 125 -3.56 -7.63 -0.71
CA LEU A 125 -3.98 -6.34 -0.18
C LEU A 125 -2.92 -5.28 -0.54
N HIS A 126 -3.25 -4.39 -1.47
CA HIS A 126 -2.27 -3.47 -2.03
C HIS A 126 -2.00 -2.24 -1.16
N GLY A 127 -0.84 -1.63 -1.34
CA GLY A 127 -0.45 -0.37 -0.71
C GLY A 127 -1.20 0.86 -1.24
N ASN A 128 -0.82 2.05 -0.77
CA ASN A 128 -1.38 3.29 -1.29
C ASN A 128 -1.13 3.48 -2.79
N SER A 129 -1.96 4.30 -3.43
CA SER A 129 -1.82 4.69 -4.84
C SER A 129 -1.87 3.53 -5.86
N GLY A 130 -1.98 3.91 -7.13
CA GLY A 130 -2.01 3.01 -8.28
C GLY A 130 -3.22 2.10 -8.30
N SER A 131 -3.15 1.09 -9.15
CA SER A 131 -4.16 0.03 -9.26
C SER A 131 -3.51 -1.35 -9.13
N ARG A 132 -4.33 -2.39 -9.06
CA ARG A 132 -3.90 -3.80 -9.18
C ARG A 132 -3.04 -4.08 -10.43
N ALA A 133 -3.07 -3.20 -11.44
CA ALA A 133 -2.19 -3.28 -12.62
C ALA A 133 -0.76 -2.75 -12.42
N ASN A 134 -0.38 -2.28 -11.23
CA ASN A 134 0.97 -1.72 -11.02
C ASN A 134 2.07 -2.77 -11.26
N GLY A 135 3.12 -2.39 -12.00
CA GLY A 135 4.14 -3.32 -12.51
C GLY A 135 4.77 -4.25 -11.45
N HIS A 136 5.16 -3.72 -10.29
CA HIS A 136 5.71 -4.56 -9.21
C HIS A 136 4.71 -5.58 -8.66
N ARG A 137 3.42 -5.23 -8.66
CA ARG A 137 2.32 -6.13 -8.25
C ARG A 137 2.14 -7.24 -9.29
N ILE A 138 2.17 -6.89 -10.59
CA ILE A 138 2.16 -7.86 -11.69
C ILE A 138 3.34 -8.85 -11.57
N GLU A 139 4.54 -8.36 -11.27
CA GLU A 139 5.73 -9.21 -11.06
C GLU A 139 5.52 -10.19 -9.89
N LEU A 140 4.97 -9.73 -8.77
CA LEU A 140 4.63 -10.59 -7.63
C LEU A 140 3.54 -11.62 -7.99
N TYR A 141 2.50 -11.21 -8.72
CA TYR A 141 1.44 -12.13 -9.14
C TYR A 141 1.97 -13.25 -10.02
N LYS A 142 2.88 -12.92 -10.96
CA LYS A 142 3.56 -13.93 -11.80
C LYS A 142 4.39 -14.87 -10.94
N LEU A 143 5.14 -14.37 -9.97
CA LEU A 143 5.88 -15.21 -9.04
C LEU A 143 4.95 -16.18 -8.30
N LEU A 144 3.84 -15.71 -7.73
CA LEU A 144 2.88 -16.56 -7.02
C LEU A 144 2.17 -17.55 -7.95
N GLN A 145 1.88 -17.15 -9.20
CA GLN A 145 1.29 -18.03 -10.21
C GLN A 145 2.25 -19.18 -10.57
N GLU A 146 3.54 -18.90 -10.76
CA GLU A 146 4.58 -19.90 -11.02
C GLU A 146 4.85 -20.81 -9.81
N LEU A 147 4.40 -20.42 -8.61
CA LEU A 147 4.35 -21.29 -7.43
C LEU A 147 3.10 -22.18 -7.37
N ASP A 148 2.28 -22.16 -8.41
CA ASP A 148 0.99 -22.86 -8.50
C ASP A 148 0.01 -22.45 -7.39
N TYR A 149 -0.10 -21.14 -7.12
CA TYR A 149 -1.10 -20.59 -6.21
C TYR A 149 -2.19 -19.85 -6.97
N HIS A 150 -3.40 -19.85 -6.40
CA HIS A 150 -4.45 -18.94 -6.82
C HIS A 150 -4.18 -17.56 -6.22
N ILE A 151 -4.43 -16.50 -6.98
CA ILE A 151 -4.33 -15.13 -6.49
C ILE A 151 -5.66 -14.41 -6.74
N ILE A 152 -6.16 -13.76 -5.70
CA ILE A 152 -7.26 -12.81 -5.75
C ILE A 152 -6.68 -11.45 -5.37
N THR A 153 -6.76 -10.50 -6.28
CA THR A 153 -6.36 -9.11 -6.02
C THR A 153 -7.47 -8.18 -6.45
N PHE A 154 -7.58 -7.03 -5.80
CA PHE A 154 -8.65 -6.08 -6.04
C PHE A 154 -8.18 -4.68 -5.73
N ASP A 155 -8.90 -3.69 -6.25
CA ASP A 155 -8.71 -2.31 -5.83
C ASP A 155 -9.78 -1.94 -4.80
N TYR A 156 -9.40 -1.33 -3.67
CA TYR A 156 -10.36 -0.88 -2.67
C TYR A 156 -11.38 0.11 -3.26
N ARG A 157 -12.50 0.34 -2.56
CA ARG A 157 -13.43 1.41 -2.93
C ARG A 157 -12.70 2.75 -3.09
N GLY A 158 -13.07 3.53 -4.09
CA GLY A 158 -12.43 4.79 -4.44
C GLY A 158 -11.19 4.67 -5.35
N TYR A 159 -10.60 3.48 -5.51
CA TYR A 159 -9.48 3.25 -6.42
C TYR A 159 -9.95 2.77 -7.80
N ALA A 160 -9.16 3.13 -8.82
CA ALA A 160 -9.25 2.57 -10.17
C ALA A 160 -10.71 2.51 -10.72
N ASP A 161 -11.19 1.31 -11.04
CA ASP A 161 -12.53 1.00 -11.54
C ASP A 161 -13.47 0.46 -10.43
N SER A 162 -13.04 0.44 -9.17
CA SER A 162 -13.91 0.18 -8.02
C SER A 162 -14.84 1.36 -7.76
N SER A 163 -15.94 1.11 -7.04
CA SER A 163 -16.97 2.13 -6.79
C SER A 163 -16.38 3.42 -6.22
N PRO A 164 -16.69 4.62 -6.79
CA PRO A 164 -16.03 5.88 -6.44
C PRO A 164 -16.62 6.52 -5.18
N VAL A 165 -16.53 5.82 -4.06
CA VAL A 165 -17.05 6.26 -2.76
C VAL A 165 -15.91 6.64 -1.80
N PRO A 166 -16.19 7.40 -0.72
CA PRO A 166 -15.18 7.77 0.26
C PRO A 166 -14.49 6.55 0.89
N ILE A 167 -13.19 6.71 1.13
CA ILE A 167 -12.29 5.70 1.69
C ILE A 167 -11.82 6.07 3.10
N THR A 168 -11.81 5.08 3.99
CA THR A 168 -11.27 5.10 5.36
C THR A 168 -10.62 3.75 5.67
N GLU A 169 -9.89 3.63 6.79
CA GLU A 169 -9.33 2.35 7.23
C GLU A 169 -10.44 1.28 7.40
N ASP A 170 -11.51 1.61 8.12
CA ASP A 170 -12.62 0.66 8.33
C ASP A 170 -13.18 0.16 7.00
N THR A 171 -13.36 1.05 6.03
CA THR A 171 -13.93 0.65 4.74
C THR A 171 -13.01 -0.25 3.92
N VAL A 172 -11.68 -0.07 3.96
CA VAL A 172 -10.75 -0.98 3.25
C VAL A 172 -10.65 -2.34 3.93
N VAL A 173 -10.82 -2.38 5.25
CA VAL A 173 -10.94 -3.62 6.03
C VAL A 173 -12.25 -4.33 5.67
N THR A 174 -13.38 -3.61 5.63
CA THR A 174 -14.66 -4.16 5.18
C THR A 174 -14.60 -4.69 3.75
N ASP A 175 -13.98 -3.96 2.82
CA ASP A 175 -13.76 -4.41 1.45
C ASP A 175 -12.95 -5.71 1.41
N SER A 176 -11.89 -5.80 2.21
CA SER A 176 -11.06 -7.00 2.32
C SER A 176 -11.84 -8.21 2.85
N HIS A 177 -12.66 -8.03 3.89
CA HIS A 177 -13.54 -9.10 4.38
C HIS A 177 -14.56 -9.54 3.35
N ASN A 178 -15.14 -8.62 2.56
CA ASN A 178 -16.07 -8.97 1.49
C ASN A 178 -15.40 -9.84 0.41
N VAL A 179 -14.17 -9.51 0.01
CA VAL A 179 -13.39 -10.30 -0.95
C VAL A 179 -13.03 -11.66 -0.39
N ILE A 180 -12.59 -11.72 0.87
CA ILE A 180 -12.28 -12.99 1.54
C ILE A 180 -13.52 -13.87 1.64
N ARG A 181 -14.68 -13.31 2.03
CA ARG A 181 -15.93 -14.06 2.07
C ARG A 181 -16.33 -14.58 0.69
N PHE A 182 -16.18 -13.78 -0.36
CA PHE A 182 -16.41 -14.22 -1.75
C PHE A 182 -15.54 -15.43 -2.13
N VAL A 183 -14.31 -15.50 -1.61
CA VAL A 183 -13.39 -16.63 -1.79
C VAL A 183 -13.81 -17.84 -0.94
N GLU A 184 -14.16 -17.64 0.33
CA GLU A 184 -14.54 -18.69 1.27
C GLU A 184 -15.89 -19.35 0.93
N GLU A 185 -16.81 -18.62 0.30
CA GLU A 185 -18.11 -19.14 -0.15
C GLU A 185 -18.00 -20.13 -1.33
N LYS A 186 -16.84 -20.21 -1.98
CA LYS A 186 -16.58 -21.23 -2.99
C LYS A 186 -16.43 -22.61 -2.33
N LYS A 187 -16.87 -23.66 -3.03
CA LYS A 187 -16.83 -25.03 -2.51
C LYS A 187 -15.43 -25.37 -2.01
N GLY A 188 -15.33 -26.18 -0.96
CA GLY A 188 -14.06 -26.74 -0.49
C GLY A 188 -13.28 -25.94 0.55
N GLY A 189 -13.54 -24.63 0.73
CA GLY A 189 -12.91 -23.81 1.77
C GLY A 189 -11.37 -23.80 1.66
N PRO A 190 -10.79 -22.97 0.78
CA PRO A 190 -9.38 -23.07 0.42
C PRO A 190 -8.42 -22.76 1.59
N SER A 191 -7.18 -23.21 1.47
CA SER A 191 -6.08 -22.74 2.33
C SER A 191 -5.77 -21.28 2.00
N LEU A 192 -6.42 -20.38 2.71
CA LEU A 192 -6.36 -18.93 2.49
C LEU A 192 -5.14 -18.30 3.15
N PHE A 193 -4.38 -17.53 2.37
CA PHE A 193 -3.26 -16.71 2.80
C PHE A 193 -3.54 -15.25 2.48
N ILE A 194 -3.03 -14.35 3.32
CA ILE A 194 -3.13 -12.91 3.10
C ILE A 194 -1.74 -12.36 2.82
N TRP A 195 -1.59 -11.57 1.76
CA TRP A 195 -0.37 -10.80 1.49
C TRP A 195 -0.70 -9.32 1.50
N GLY A 196 -0.17 -8.59 2.48
CA GLY A 196 -0.28 -7.14 2.55
C GLY A 196 1.02 -6.48 2.09
N HIS A 197 0.93 -5.42 1.29
CA HIS A 197 2.08 -4.59 0.91
C HIS A 197 1.87 -3.15 1.36
N SER A 198 2.87 -2.55 2.02
CA SER A 198 2.84 -1.15 2.47
C SER A 198 1.56 -0.85 3.28
N LEU A 199 0.71 0.09 2.87
CA LEU A 199 -0.61 0.32 3.52
C LEU A 199 -1.43 -0.97 3.72
N GLY A 200 -1.35 -1.89 2.77
CA GLY A 200 -2.03 -3.19 2.83
C GLY A 200 -1.56 -4.08 3.98
N THR A 201 -0.39 -3.83 4.59
CA THR A 201 0.07 -4.57 5.77
C THR A 201 -0.74 -4.22 7.02
N GLY A 202 -1.15 -2.95 7.15
CA GLY A 202 -2.04 -2.52 8.22
C GLY A 202 -3.43 -3.12 8.06
N VAL A 203 -3.96 -3.10 6.82
CA VAL A 203 -5.25 -3.75 6.49
C VAL A 203 -5.18 -5.25 6.75
N GLY A 204 -4.13 -5.92 6.28
CA GLY A 204 -3.93 -7.36 6.43
C GLY A 204 -3.79 -7.79 7.88
N SER A 205 -3.05 -7.04 8.70
CA SER A 205 -2.93 -7.29 10.14
C SER A 205 -4.28 -7.24 10.83
N ARG A 206 -5.09 -6.19 10.56
CA ARG A 206 -6.42 -6.04 11.15
C ARG A 206 -7.39 -7.12 10.69
N VAL A 207 -7.44 -7.39 9.38
CA VAL A 207 -8.30 -8.44 8.82
C VAL A 207 -7.95 -9.80 9.42
N ALA A 208 -6.66 -10.17 9.47
CA ALA A 208 -6.21 -11.43 10.04
C ALA A 208 -6.55 -11.57 11.54
N ALA A 209 -6.39 -10.49 12.31
CA ALA A 209 -6.77 -10.47 13.72
C ALA A 209 -8.28 -10.67 13.91
N GLU A 210 -9.11 -9.90 13.21
CA GLU A 210 -10.58 -10.02 13.25
C GLU A 210 -11.05 -11.42 12.80
N MET A 211 -10.40 -12.00 11.79
CA MET A 211 -10.62 -13.38 11.35
C MET A 211 -10.27 -14.39 12.44
N CYS A 212 -9.13 -14.24 13.11
CA CYS A 212 -8.71 -15.13 14.18
C CYS A 212 -9.65 -15.09 15.38
N GLN A 213 -10.09 -13.89 15.78
CA GLN A 213 -11.09 -13.72 16.83
C GLN A 213 -12.42 -14.39 16.46
N ALA A 214 -12.80 -14.39 15.18
CA ALA A 214 -13.97 -15.10 14.67
C ALA A 214 -13.72 -16.60 14.39
N SER A 215 -12.64 -17.20 14.92
CA SER A 215 -12.29 -18.63 14.74
C SER A 215 -12.10 -19.06 13.28
N ARG A 216 -11.73 -18.12 12.41
CA ARG A 216 -11.56 -18.30 10.96
C ARG A 216 -10.20 -17.76 10.50
N CYS A 217 -9.15 -17.95 11.29
CA CYS A 217 -7.80 -17.47 10.97
C CYS A 217 -7.39 -17.84 9.53
N PRO A 218 -6.74 -16.92 8.79
CA PRO A 218 -6.04 -17.32 7.56
C PRO A 218 -4.93 -18.32 7.91
N LYS A 219 -4.52 -19.16 6.95
CA LYS A 219 -3.41 -20.11 7.12
C LYS A 219 -2.09 -19.41 7.35
N GLY A 220 -1.87 -18.23 6.77
CA GLY A 220 -0.70 -17.41 7.05
C GLY A 220 -0.87 -15.98 6.56
N LEU A 221 -0.06 -15.09 7.12
CA LEU A 221 -0.01 -13.67 6.79
C LEU A 221 1.41 -13.27 6.37
N ILE A 222 1.55 -12.70 5.18
CA ILE A 222 2.79 -12.10 4.69
C ILE A 222 2.64 -10.58 4.70
N LEU A 223 3.57 -9.90 5.35
CA LEU A 223 3.60 -8.44 5.46
C LEU A 223 4.86 -7.90 4.77
N GLU A 224 4.69 -7.28 3.61
CA GLU A 224 5.78 -6.74 2.79
C GLU A 224 5.92 -5.22 2.96
N SER A 225 7.12 -4.77 3.33
CA SER A 225 7.42 -3.38 3.71
C SER A 225 6.42 -2.78 4.71
N PRO A 226 6.19 -3.43 5.88
CA PRO A 226 5.20 -2.97 6.84
C PRO A 226 5.70 -1.84 7.73
N PHE A 227 4.74 -1.10 8.27
CA PHE A 227 4.93 -0.21 9.42
C PHE A 227 4.18 -0.75 10.65
N ASN A 228 4.63 -0.39 11.85
CA ASN A 228 4.02 -0.84 13.09
C ASN A 228 2.70 -0.11 13.40
N ASN A 229 2.64 1.21 13.20
CA ASN A 229 1.39 1.98 13.23
C ASN A 229 1.50 3.24 12.37
N LEU A 230 0.36 3.83 11.97
CA LEU A 230 0.38 5.00 11.09
C LEU A 230 1.02 6.23 11.75
N ARG A 231 0.95 6.35 13.09
CA ARG A 231 1.55 7.49 13.82
C ARG A 231 3.08 7.50 13.65
N ASP A 232 3.72 6.36 13.82
CA ASP A 232 5.16 6.21 13.63
C ASP A 232 5.54 6.34 12.15
N GLU A 233 4.75 5.76 11.25
CA GLU A 233 4.95 5.93 9.81
C GLU A 233 4.96 7.43 9.44
N ILE A 234 3.95 8.20 9.81
CA ILE A 234 3.92 9.65 9.53
C ILE A 234 5.12 10.37 10.15
N ARG A 235 5.48 10.02 11.39
CA ARG A 235 6.62 10.63 12.08
C ARG A 235 7.93 10.42 11.32
N PHE A 236 8.15 9.24 10.75
CA PHE A 236 9.40 8.90 10.06
C PHE A 236 9.34 8.97 8.54
N HIS A 237 8.16 9.20 7.95
CA HIS A 237 7.98 9.33 6.51
C HIS A 237 8.70 10.58 5.94
N PRO A 238 9.33 10.49 4.76
CA PRO A 238 10.10 11.60 4.18
C PRO A 238 9.30 12.90 4.02
N PHE A 239 8.00 12.81 3.73
CA PHE A 239 7.12 13.98 3.60
C PHE A 239 7.10 14.88 4.84
N THR A 240 7.23 14.30 6.04
CA THR A 240 7.17 15.07 7.28
C THR A 240 8.50 15.67 7.69
N TYR A 241 9.61 15.32 7.03
CA TYR A 241 10.97 15.69 7.43
C TYR A 241 11.13 17.20 7.66
N ILE A 242 10.59 18.04 6.77
CA ILE A 242 10.65 19.50 6.88
C ILE A 242 9.79 20.09 8.02
N TYR A 243 8.85 19.31 8.55
CA TYR A 243 7.91 19.71 9.61
C TYR A 243 8.32 19.20 11.00
N ARG A 244 9.23 18.21 11.11
CA ARG A 244 9.57 17.56 12.39
C ARG A 244 10.12 18.52 13.45
N TYR A 245 10.78 19.59 13.02
CA TYR A 245 11.35 20.62 13.90
C TYR A 245 10.39 21.79 14.15
N MET A 246 9.18 21.76 13.58
CA MET A 246 8.17 22.79 13.78
C MET A 246 7.55 22.65 15.19
N PRO A 247 7.31 23.77 15.91
CA PRO A 247 6.53 23.72 17.14
C PRO A 247 5.13 23.13 16.85
N PHE A 248 4.61 22.34 17.79
CA PHE A 248 3.31 21.66 17.65
C PHE A 248 3.22 20.64 16.50
N PHE A 249 4.35 20.12 16.00
CA PHE A 249 4.37 19.06 14.98
C PHE A 249 3.44 17.89 15.34
N GLU A 250 3.52 17.38 16.58
CA GLU A 250 2.67 16.27 17.02
C GLU A 250 1.18 16.62 16.93
N TYR A 251 0.80 17.82 17.37
CA TYR A 251 -0.59 18.28 17.32
C TYR A 251 -1.14 18.33 15.89
N PHE A 252 -0.36 18.84 14.93
CA PHE A 252 -0.82 19.00 13.54
C PHE A 252 -0.79 17.70 12.73
N PHE A 253 0.23 16.87 12.92
CA PHE A 253 0.48 15.71 12.05
C PHE A 253 0.17 14.36 12.69
N LEU A 254 0.27 14.23 14.02
CA LEU A 254 0.18 12.93 14.70
C LEU A 254 -1.11 12.77 15.51
N ASP A 255 -1.57 13.81 16.21
CA ASP A 255 -2.72 13.72 17.13
C ASP A 255 -4.07 13.87 16.42
N GLY A 256 -4.10 14.54 15.25
CA GLY A 256 -5.32 14.77 14.47
C GLY A 256 -5.70 13.64 13.49
N MET A 257 -4.78 12.72 13.20
CA MET A 257 -5.01 11.60 12.26
C MET A 257 -5.87 10.46 12.84
N PRO A 258 -5.75 10.08 14.13
CA PRO A 258 -6.66 9.12 14.77
C PRO A 258 -8.13 9.56 14.73
N SER A 259 -8.39 10.86 14.73
CA SER A 259 -9.75 11.42 14.69
C SER A 259 -10.49 11.17 13.36
N GLY A 260 -9.76 10.83 12.28
CA GLY A 260 -10.32 10.55 10.96
C GLY A 260 -10.70 9.08 10.72
N GLY A 261 -10.53 8.21 11.72
CA GLY A 261 -10.74 6.76 11.58
C GLY A 261 -9.64 6.08 10.76
N MET A 262 -8.39 6.53 10.91
CA MET A 262 -7.20 6.00 10.21
C MET A 262 -6.03 5.95 11.19
N SER A 263 -5.91 4.83 11.89
CA SER A 263 -4.90 4.56 12.92
C SER A 263 -3.89 3.51 12.45
N PHE A 264 -4.35 2.52 11.67
CA PHE A 264 -3.61 1.34 11.19
C PHE A 264 -2.66 0.80 12.26
N THR A 265 -3.20 0.40 13.40
CA THR A 265 -2.42 -0.08 14.55
C THR A 265 -2.04 -1.55 14.39
N SER A 266 -1.15 -1.83 13.43
CA SER A 266 -0.66 -3.20 13.16
C SER A 266 -0.02 -3.82 14.40
N ASP A 267 0.69 -3.02 15.20
CA ASP A 267 1.30 -3.41 16.47
C ASP A 267 0.29 -3.90 17.52
N THR A 268 -0.95 -3.40 17.50
CA THR A 268 -2.02 -3.94 18.36
C THR A 268 -2.64 -5.19 17.75
N HIS A 269 -2.94 -5.18 16.45
CA HIS A 269 -3.64 -6.29 15.80
C HIS A 269 -2.80 -7.56 15.71
N ILE A 270 -1.49 -7.42 15.50
CA ILE A 270 -0.59 -8.56 15.36
C ILE A 270 -0.55 -9.45 16.61
N ALA A 271 -0.90 -8.91 17.78
CA ALA A 271 -0.97 -9.66 19.02
C ALA A 271 -2.08 -10.73 19.02
N ASP A 272 -3.15 -10.51 18.26
CA ASP A 272 -4.33 -11.40 18.19
C ASP A 272 -4.26 -12.41 17.02
N ILE A 273 -3.19 -12.37 16.23
CA ILE A 273 -3.01 -13.26 15.09
C ILE A 273 -2.45 -14.60 15.60
N MET A 274 -3.16 -15.69 15.28
CA MET A 274 -2.79 -17.05 15.72
C MET A 274 -2.17 -17.91 14.61
N SER A 275 -2.07 -17.38 13.39
CA SER A 275 -1.46 -18.04 12.25
C SER A 275 -0.02 -17.57 12.02
N PRO A 276 0.81 -18.36 11.32
CA PRO A 276 2.16 -17.95 10.95
C PRO A 276 2.20 -16.56 10.28
N VAL A 277 3.19 -15.76 10.66
CA VAL A 277 3.44 -14.41 10.12
C VAL A 277 4.86 -14.34 9.56
N MET A 278 4.99 -13.88 8.32
CA MET A 278 6.28 -13.54 7.71
C MET A 278 6.33 -12.06 7.34
N ILE A 279 7.27 -11.34 7.92
CA ILE A 279 7.57 -9.95 7.61
C ILE A 279 8.74 -9.90 6.62
N LEU A 280 8.54 -9.25 5.48
CA LEU A 280 9.55 -9.01 4.45
C LEU A 280 9.87 -7.53 4.40
N HIS A 281 11.14 -7.13 4.48
CA HIS A 281 11.48 -5.70 4.41
C HIS A 281 12.87 -5.47 3.82
N ALA A 282 12.98 -4.54 2.87
CA ALA A 282 14.26 -4.10 2.33
C ALA A 282 14.89 -3.03 3.22
N GLU A 283 16.20 -3.09 3.43
CA GLU A 283 16.95 -2.11 4.23
C GLU A 283 17.03 -0.74 3.54
N ASP A 284 16.99 -0.71 2.21
CA ASP A 284 17.04 0.49 1.37
C ASP A 284 15.65 1.08 1.07
N ASP A 285 14.62 0.67 1.82
CA ASP A 285 13.28 1.23 1.70
C ASP A 285 13.24 2.71 2.11
N ALA A 286 13.12 3.58 1.11
CA ALA A 286 13.05 5.02 1.26
C ALA A 286 11.64 5.55 1.55
N VAL A 287 10.62 4.68 1.55
CA VAL A 287 9.23 5.07 1.80
C VAL A 287 8.87 4.73 3.25
N VAL A 288 8.94 3.45 3.60
CA VAL A 288 8.69 2.94 4.96
C VAL A 288 10.04 2.56 5.56
N PRO A 289 10.53 3.25 6.60
CA PRO A 289 11.84 2.95 7.16
C PRO A 289 11.92 1.53 7.75
N PHE A 290 12.98 0.79 7.41
CA PHE A 290 13.22 -0.61 7.83
C PHE A 290 13.04 -0.89 9.33
N HIS A 291 13.34 0.08 10.20
CA HIS A 291 13.18 -0.07 11.64
C HIS A 291 11.72 -0.15 12.10
N LEU A 292 10.74 0.35 11.33
CA LEU A 292 9.32 0.21 11.65
C LEU A 292 8.84 -1.22 11.48
N GLY A 293 9.31 -1.92 10.44
CA GLY A 293 9.07 -3.37 10.31
C GLY A 293 9.73 -4.17 11.43
N LYS A 294 10.94 -3.82 11.86
CA LYS A 294 11.58 -4.45 13.03
C LYS A 294 10.76 -4.22 14.30
N LYS A 295 10.28 -2.99 14.51
CA LYS A 295 9.42 -2.66 15.65
C LYS A 295 8.12 -3.48 15.64
N LEU A 296 7.50 -3.66 14.47
CA LEU A 296 6.33 -4.54 14.34
C LEU A 296 6.66 -6.01 14.66
N PHE A 297 7.80 -6.51 14.21
CA PHE A 297 8.27 -7.86 14.55
C PHE A 297 8.51 -8.02 16.06
N GLU A 298 9.11 -7.02 16.71
CA GLU A 298 9.29 -7.00 18.16
C GLU A 298 7.94 -7.03 18.88
N SER A 299 6.95 -6.23 18.45
CA SER A 299 5.58 -6.27 18.98
C SER A 299 4.94 -7.65 18.79
N ALA A 300 5.10 -8.26 17.62
CA ALA A 300 4.61 -9.62 17.35
C ALA A 300 5.27 -10.65 18.29
N SER A 301 6.57 -10.57 18.50
CA SER A 301 7.32 -11.52 19.33
C SER A 301 6.89 -11.54 20.81
N GLN A 302 6.20 -10.49 21.27
CA GLN A 302 5.63 -10.40 22.61
C GLN A 302 4.28 -11.14 22.73
N SER A 303 3.65 -11.52 21.62
CA SER A 303 2.40 -12.26 21.64
C SER A 303 2.59 -13.68 22.13
N LYS A 304 1.66 -14.14 22.97
CA LYS A 304 1.60 -15.52 23.46
C LYS A 304 1.39 -16.56 22.36
N HIS A 305 1.02 -16.14 21.15
CA HIS A 305 0.72 -17.00 20.01
C HIS A 305 1.98 -17.38 19.20
N PHE A 306 3.05 -16.58 19.26
CA PHE A 306 4.31 -16.83 18.53
C PHE A 306 5.39 -17.45 19.44
N ARG A 307 5.08 -18.58 20.09
CA ARG A 307 6.01 -19.24 21.03
C ARG A 307 7.17 -19.95 20.34
N SER A 308 6.97 -20.39 19.09
CA SER A 308 8.02 -20.94 18.24
C SER A 308 8.53 -19.86 17.29
N SER A 309 9.85 -19.77 17.14
CA SER A 309 10.50 -18.89 16.15
C SER A 309 10.11 -19.22 14.71
N GLU A 310 9.51 -20.39 14.46
CA GLU A 310 9.07 -20.79 13.13
C GLU A 310 7.77 -20.08 12.71
N LEU A 311 6.89 -19.77 13.67
CA LEU A 311 5.59 -19.13 13.39
C LEU A 311 5.70 -17.62 13.14
N LEU A 312 6.82 -17.00 13.48
CA LEU A 312 7.07 -15.57 13.28
C LEU A 312 8.45 -15.37 12.66
N LYS A 313 8.48 -14.96 11.40
CA LYS A 313 9.73 -14.79 10.64
C LYS A 313 9.91 -13.35 10.19
N PHE A 314 11.08 -12.78 10.42
CA PHE A 314 11.51 -11.52 9.80
C PHE A 314 12.59 -11.81 8.76
N VAL A 315 12.36 -11.36 7.52
CA VAL A 315 13.33 -11.46 6.43
C VAL A 315 13.71 -10.05 5.99
N GLY A 316 14.91 -9.63 6.39
CA GLY A 316 15.55 -8.41 5.91
C GLY A 316 16.27 -8.66 4.58
N PHE A 317 16.13 -7.74 3.63
CA PHE A 317 16.89 -7.77 2.38
C PHE A 317 17.95 -6.66 2.38
N GLU A 318 19.22 -7.05 2.23
CA GLU A 318 20.35 -6.13 2.32
C GLU A 318 20.28 -4.99 1.30
N SER A 319 20.67 -3.80 1.73
CA SER A 319 20.62 -2.56 0.93
C SER A 319 21.33 -2.66 -0.43
N LYS A 320 22.37 -3.51 -0.54
CA LYS A 320 23.17 -3.71 -1.77
C LYS A 320 22.35 -4.22 -2.95
N HIS A 321 21.19 -4.82 -2.69
CA HIS A 321 20.32 -5.39 -3.72
C HIS A 321 19.34 -4.39 -4.35
N GLN A 322 19.19 -3.21 -3.75
CA GLN A 322 18.39 -2.10 -4.30
C GLN A 322 16.91 -2.47 -4.57
N TYR A 323 16.29 -3.27 -3.69
CA TYR A 323 14.89 -3.65 -3.85
C TYR A 323 13.94 -2.50 -3.46
N GLY A 324 14.37 -1.63 -2.55
CA GLY A 324 13.58 -0.54 -2.01
C GLY A 324 12.18 -0.99 -1.56
N HIS A 325 11.21 -0.09 -1.72
CA HIS A 325 9.86 -0.30 -1.21
C HIS A 325 9.00 -1.33 -1.98
N LYS A 326 9.40 -1.70 -3.21
CA LYS A 326 8.47 -2.36 -4.16
C LYS A 326 9.02 -3.61 -4.82
N PHE A 327 10.34 -3.83 -4.81
CA PHE A 327 10.96 -4.81 -5.68
C PHE A 327 11.52 -6.02 -4.94
N ILE A 328 11.05 -6.30 -3.72
CA ILE A 328 11.35 -7.56 -3.03
C ILE A 328 10.90 -8.75 -3.89
N CYS A 329 9.85 -8.60 -4.71
CA CYS A 329 9.41 -9.58 -5.70
C CYS A 329 10.51 -10.04 -6.68
N ARG A 330 11.58 -9.25 -6.86
CA ARG A 330 12.73 -9.59 -7.72
C ARG A 330 13.84 -10.34 -7.00
N ALA A 331 13.71 -10.56 -5.69
CA ALA A 331 14.73 -11.27 -4.93
C ALA A 331 14.73 -12.76 -5.31
N PRO A 332 15.89 -13.33 -5.71
CA PRO A 332 15.95 -14.71 -6.22
C PRO A 332 15.52 -15.75 -5.18
N GLN A 333 15.71 -15.46 -3.89
CA GLN A 333 15.30 -16.32 -2.78
C GLN A 333 13.81 -16.24 -2.43
N LEU A 334 13.06 -15.25 -2.96
CA LEU A 334 11.68 -15.02 -2.51
C LEU A 334 10.78 -16.21 -2.81
N SER A 335 10.90 -16.81 -3.99
CA SER A 335 10.09 -17.98 -4.38
C SER A 335 10.23 -19.13 -3.38
N GLN A 336 11.46 -19.43 -2.95
CA GLN A 336 11.72 -20.47 -1.95
C GLN A 336 11.20 -20.07 -0.57
N LEU A 337 11.41 -18.82 -0.14
CA LEU A 337 10.90 -18.33 1.14
C LEU A 337 9.37 -18.45 1.25
N VAL A 338 8.66 -18.12 0.17
CA VAL A 338 7.19 -18.23 0.12
C VAL A 338 6.76 -19.70 0.15
N LYS A 339 7.43 -20.59 -0.62
CA LYS A 339 7.15 -22.05 -0.57
C LYS A 339 7.33 -22.61 0.83
N ASP A 340 8.45 -22.29 1.49
CA ASP A 340 8.75 -22.77 2.84
C ASP A 340 7.72 -22.28 3.85
N PHE A 341 7.32 -21.02 3.75
CA PHE A 341 6.30 -20.42 4.60
C PHE A 341 4.92 -21.09 4.41
N VAL A 342 4.49 -21.30 3.17
CA VAL A 342 3.23 -21.98 2.85
C VAL A 342 3.23 -23.41 3.36
N ASN A 343 4.32 -24.16 3.16
CA ASN A 343 4.45 -25.53 3.63
C ASN A 343 4.37 -25.61 5.16
N LEU A 344 5.08 -24.73 5.87
CA LEU A 344 5.01 -24.61 7.33
C LEU A 344 3.57 -24.35 7.78
N ALA A 345 2.90 -23.37 7.17
CA ALA A 345 1.55 -22.95 7.54
C ALA A 345 0.44 -23.97 7.25
N ILE A 346 0.67 -24.88 6.30
CA ILE A 346 -0.24 -26.01 6.05
C ILE A 346 -0.05 -27.11 7.09
N ILE A 347 1.18 -27.35 7.53
CA ILE A 347 1.53 -28.41 8.50
C ILE A 347 1.18 -27.99 9.93
N GLU A 348 1.44 -26.74 10.31
CA GLU A 348 1.15 -26.17 11.63
C GLU A 348 -0.24 -25.51 11.62
N PRO A 349 -1.33 -26.20 12.02
CA PRO A 349 -2.64 -25.57 12.09
C PRO A 349 -2.61 -24.42 13.10
N ALA A 350 -3.32 -23.33 12.78
CA ALA A 350 -3.49 -22.19 13.68
C ALA A 350 -3.83 -22.67 15.10
N VAL A 351 -3.10 -22.14 16.08
CA VAL A 351 -3.23 -22.58 17.48
C VAL A 351 -4.69 -22.42 17.90
N LYS A 352 -5.38 -23.54 18.15
CA LYS A 352 -6.76 -23.51 18.63
C LYS A 352 -6.79 -22.70 19.93
N SER A 353 -7.68 -21.72 20.01
CA SER A 353 -7.96 -20.99 21.24
C SER A 353 -8.38 -22.00 22.31
N VAL A 354 -7.59 -22.10 23.38
CA VAL A 354 -7.95 -22.84 24.60
C VAL A 354 -9.00 -22.07 25.38
#